data_AF-A0A1E7N8J4-F1
#
_entry.id   AF-A0A1E7N8J4-F1
#
_cell.length_a   1.000
_cell.length_b   1.000
_cell.length_c   1.000
_cell.angle_alpha   90.00
_cell.angle_beta   90.00
_cell.angle_gamma   90.00
#
_symmetry.space_group_name_H-M   'P 1'
#
loop_
_entity.id
_entity.type
_entity.pdbx_description
1 polymer ?
#
loop_
_entity_poly.entity_id
_entity_poly.type
_entity_poly.pdbx_seq_one_letter_code
_entity_poly.pdbx_strand_id
1 'polypeptide(L)'
;MLRALRELQALAARNPQTETGDAGPEFGTAVDELLAWGAQHPQAKVQRAAEQARQALEKLTAQREADQAVAMYEQQVATLKAQLASAEQALRDAKAGKPTTSASSTRAGAAAGSAELAQPADETVRNTIRAWANLHGHPVADRGVIPQAVLRAWYDVHPDTLAQAG
;
A
#
# COMPACT_ATOMS: atom_id res chain seq x y z
N MET A 1 -5.74 -20.52 31.27
CA MET A 1 -4.97 -20.32 30.02
C MET A 1 -5.06 -18.88 29.47
N LEU A 2 -5.13 -17.85 30.33
CA LEU A 2 -5.20 -16.42 29.93
C LEU A 2 -4.35 -15.52 30.85
N ARG A 3 -3.29 -16.06 31.45
CA ARG A 3 -2.32 -15.28 32.25
C ARG A 3 -0.89 -15.33 31.73
N ALA A 4 -0.51 -16.37 30.98
CA ALA A 4 0.84 -16.49 30.41
C ALA A 4 1.13 -15.51 29.25
N LEU A 5 0.09 -14.96 28.59
CA LEU A 5 0.26 -13.99 27.49
C LEU A 5 0.41 -12.53 27.96
N ARG A 6 0.18 -12.22 29.24
CA ARG A 6 0.37 -10.86 29.78
C ARG A 6 1.77 -10.63 30.37
N GLU A 7 2.48 -11.70 30.74
CA GLU A 7 3.83 -11.56 31.31
C GLU A 7 4.91 -11.34 30.23
N LEU A 8 4.65 -11.74 28.98
CA LEU A 8 5.51 -11.39 27.84
C LEU A 8 5.44 -9.92 27.43
N GLN A 9 4.36 -9.20 27.78
CA GLN A 9 4.28 -7.75 27.56
C GLN A 9 4.93 -6.94 28.71
N ALA A 10 5.06 -7.52 29.90
CA ALA A 10 5.66 -6.83 31.05
C ALA A 10 7.20 -6.86 31.06
N LEU A 11 7.83 -7.79 30.32
CA LEU A 11 9.29 -7.80 30.12
C LEU A 11 9.75 -6.86 28.99
N ALA A 12 8.85 -6.37 28.14
CA ALA A 12 9.15 -5.35 27.15
C ALA A 12 9.29 -3.94 27.76
N ALA A 13 8.80 -3.72 28.98
CA ALA A 13 8.90 -2.44 29.69
C ALA A 13 10.19 -2.27 30.52
N ARG A 14 11.12 -3.23 30.44
CA ARG A 14 12.42 -3.17 31.14
C ARG A 14 13.57 -3.51 30.20
N ASN A 15 13.66 -2.81 29.09
CA ASN A 15 14.89 -2.74 28.30
C ASN A 15 15.16 -1.27 27.94
N PRO A 16 16.35 -0.73 28.25
CA PRO A 16 16.64 0.69 28.16
C PRO A 16 16.69 1.13 26.69
N GLN A 17 15.60 1.70 26.21
CA GLN A 17 15.67 2.57 25.05
C GLN A 17 16.25 3.91 25.50
N THR A 18 17.55 4.11 25.30
CA THR A 18 18.12 5.37 24.81
C THR A 18 19.60 5.20 24.44
N GLU A 19 19.98 4.22 23.61
CA GLU A 19 21.16 4.36 22.72
C GLU A 19 20.88 3.55 21.45
N THR A 20 21.33 4.03 20.30
CA THR A 20 21.18 3.48 18.94
C THR A 20 19.78 3.57 18.30
N GLY A 21 19.18 4.76 18.36
CA GLY A 21 18.27 5.27 17.32
C GLY A 21 19.01 5.84 16.10
N ASP A 22 20.21 5.31 15.83
CA ASP A 22 21.12 5.69 14.73
C ASP A 22 21.95 4.45 14.35
N ALA A 23 21.29 3.39 13.89
CA ALA A 23 21.96 2.47 12.98
C ALA A 23 21.88 3.10 11.59
N GLY A 24 22.53 4.26 11.44
CA GLY A 24 22.59 5.03 10.21
C GLY A 24 23.34 4.30 9.09
N PRO A 25 23.50 4.93 7.92
CA PRO A 25 24.27 4.40 6.79
C PRO A 25 25.67 3.91 7.18
N GLU A 26 26.21 4.38 8.30
CA GLU A 26 27.45 3.97 8.96
C GLU A 26 27.62 2.44 9.13
N PHE A 27 26.54 1.70 9.44
CA PHE A 27 26.63 0.23 9.54
C PHE A 27 26.71 -0.44 8.17
N GLY A 28 26.01 0.10 7.17
CA GLY A 28 26.09 -0.39 5.79
C GLY A 28 27.47 -0.15 5.20
N THR A 29 28.00 1.06 5.36
CA THR A 29 29.35 1.43 4.91
C THR A 29 30.43 0.60 5.62
N ALA A 30 30.31 0.38 6.93
CA ALA A 30 31.26 -0.48 7.67
C ALA A 30 31.26 -1.94 7.20
N VAL A 31 30.07 -2.49 6.85
CA VAL A 31 29.97 -3.84 6.27
C VAL A 31 30.59 -3.88 4.88
N ASP A 32 30.33 -2.87 4.03
CA ASP A 32 30.91 -2.79 2.69
C ASP A 32 32.44 -2.65 2.72
N GLU A 33 32.96 -1.84 3.63
CA GLU A 33 34.41 -1.70 3.87
C GLU A 33 35.03 -3.03 4.32
N LEU A 34 34.39 -3.78 5.23
CA LEU A 34 34.87 -5.07 5.69
C LEU A 34 34.88 -6.12 4.57
N LEU A 35 33.84 -6.14 3.74
CA LEU A 35 33.77 -7.02 2.57
C LEU A 35 34.82 -6.65 1.52
N ALA A 36 35.09 -5.36 1.31
CA ALA A 36 36.13 -4.88 0.41
C ALA A 36 37.53 -5.27 0.90
N TRP A 37 37.82 -5.06 2.19
CA TRP A 37 39.06 -5.50 2.82
C TRP A 37 39.24 -7.02 2.71
N GLY A 38 38.19 -7.78 3.00
CA GLY A 38 38.23 -9.24 2.95
C GLY A 38 38.51 -9.79 1.54
N ALA A 39 38.00 -9.12 0.51
CA ALA A 39 38.25 -9.48 -0.89
C ALA A 39 39.70 -9.22 -1.34
N GLN A 40 40.36 -8.20 -0.78
CA GLN A 40 41.76 -7.86 -1.10
C GLN A 40 42.78 -8.61 -0.22
N HIS A 41 42.32 -9.38 0.75
CA HIS A 41 43.18 -10.03 1.72
C HIS A 41 44.05 -11.12 1.07
N PRO A 42 45.35 -11.27 1.40
CA PRO A 42 46.23 -12.25 0.77
C PRO A 42 45.89 -13.72 1.08
N GLN A 43 45.15 -13.98 2.17
CA GLN A 43 44.74 -15.32 2.55
C GLN A 43 43.42 -15.71 1.85
N ALA A 44 43.45 -16.79 1.05
CA ALA A 44 42.28 -17.29 0.32
C ALA A 44 41.07 -17.64 1.21
N LYS A 45 41.30 -18.02 2.48
CA LYS A 45 40.21 -18.29 3.43
C LYS A 45 39.39 -17.03 3.74
N VAL A 46 40.05 -15.88 3.87
CA VAL A 46 39.40 -14.60 4.15
C VAL A 46 38.65 -14.09 2.93
N GLN A 47 39.23 -14.22 1.74
CA GLN A 47 38.54 -13.89 0.47
C GLN A 47 37.25 -14.71 0.30
N ARG A 48 37.32 -16.02 0.55
CA ARG A 48 36.14 -16.90 0.49
C ARG A 48 35.07 -16.51 1.51
N ALA A 49 35.47 -16.11 2.72
CA ALA A 49 34.52 -15.65 3.74
C ALA A 49 33.81 -14.36 3.30
N ALA A 50 34.54 -13.40 2.71
CA ALA A 50 33.95 -12.17 2.17
C ALA A 50 32.96 -12.45 1.03
N GLU A 51 33.32 -13.36 0.12
CA GLU A 51 32.45 -13.76 -0.99
C GLU A 51 31.17 -14.47 -0.48
N GLN A 52 31.30 -15.38 0.48
CA GLN A 52 30.15 -16.05 1.10
C GLN A 52 29.23 -15.06 1.81
N ALA A 53 29.80 -14.06 2.50
CA ALA A 53 29.03 -13.01 3.16
C ALA A 53 28.27 -12.15 2.16
N ARG A 54 28.88 -11.79 1.01
CA ARG A 54 28.18 -11.07 -0.08
C ARG A 54 26.98 -11.86 -0.60
N GLN A 55 27.18 -13.13 -0.92
CA GLN A 55 26.09 -14.01 -1.40
C GLN A 55 24.97 -14.15 -0.37
N ALA A 56 25.31 -14.21 0.93
CA ALA A 56 24.31 -14.24 1.99
C ALA A 56 23.52 -12.93 2.08
N LEU A 57 24.17 -11.77 1.94
CA LEU A 57 23.51 -10.46 1.93
C LEU A 57 22.61 -10.26 0.71
N GLU A 58 23.03 -10.70 -0.47
CA GLU A 58 22.21 -10.70 -1.68
C GLU A 58 20.96 -11.55 -1.49
N LYS A 59 21.11 -12.75 -0.93
CA LYS A 59 19.98 -13.63 -0.63
C LYS A 59 19.00 -13.00 0.37
N LEU A 60 19.50 -12.35 1.42
CA LEU A 60 18.65 -11.68 2.41
C LEU A 60 17.91 -10.48 1.79
N THR A 61 18.58 -9.73 0.91
CA THR A 61 17.97 -8.62 0.18
C THR A 61 16.85 -9.13 -0.73
N ALA A 62 17.11 -10.18 -1.52
CA ALA A 62 16.11 -10.79 -2.38
C ALA A 62 14.91 -11.34 -1.59
N GLN A 63 15.15 -11.97 -0.43
CA GLN A 63 14.07 -12.44 0.43
C GLN A 63 13.21 -11.28 0.95
N ARG A 64 13.84 -10.19 1.41
CA ARG A 64 13.13 -9.00 1.88
C ARG A 64 12.25 -8.39 0.79
N GLU A 65 12.75 -8.31 -0.43
CA GLU A 65 11.99 -7.81 -1.58
C GLU A 65 10.79 -8.71 -1.90
N ALA A 66 10.98 -10.03 -1.87
CA ALA A 66 9.89 -10.99 -2.04
C ALA A 66 8.83 -10.83 -0.94
N ASP A 67 9.24 -10.70 0.32
CA ASP A 67 8.32 -10.50 1.46
C ASP A 67 7.56 -9.17 1.33
N GLN A 68 8.22 -8.10 0.87
CA GLN A 68 7.56 -6.82 0.59
C GLN A 68 6.54 -6.94 -0.52
N ALA A 69 6.86 -7.66 -1.61
CA ALA A 69 5.91 -7.90 -2.69
C ALA A 69 4.70 -8.71 -2.19
N VAL A 70 4.91 -9.75 -1.39
CA VAL A 70 3.82 -10.52 -0.76
C VAL A 70 2.95 -9.62 0.11
N ALA A 71 3.54 -8.81 0.98
CA ALA A 71 2.80 -7.89 1.84
C ALA A 71 1.94 -6.90 1.02
N MET A 72 2.45 -6.40 -0.11
CA MET A 72 1.68 -5.54 -1.01
C MET A 72 0.47 -6.27 -1.59
N TYR A 73 0.64 -7.51 -2.06
CA TYR A 73 -0.48 -8.30 -2.59
C TYR A 73 -1.49 -8.67 -1.49
N GLU A 74 -1.04 -8.99 -0.29
CA GLU A 74 -1.92 -9.24 0.85
C GLU A 74 -2.77 -8.02 1.20
N GLN A 75 -2.19 -6.82 1.17
CA GLN A 75 -2.93 -5.57 1.36
C GLN A 75 -3.99 -5.36 0.26
N GLN A 76 -3.64 -5.62 -1.01
CA GLN A 76 -4.61 -5.54 -2.11
C GLN A 76 -5.77 -6.52 -1.91
N VAL A 77 -5.48 -7.77 -1.54
CA VAL A 77 -6.50 -8.77 -1.24
C VAL A 77 -7.38 -8.34 -0.07
N ALA A 78 -6.81 -7.75 0.99
CA ALA A 78 -7.58 -7.24 2.11
C ALA A 78 -8.55 -6.12 1.69
N THR A 79 -8.09 -5.17 0.87
CA THR A 79 -8.91 -4.10 0.32
C THR A 79 -10.06 -4.64 -0.54
N LEU A 80 -9.76 -5.57 -1.45
CA LEU A 80 -10.78 -6.17 -2.32
C LEU A 80 -11.83 -6.95 -1.51
N LYS A 81 -11.42 -7.66 -0.46
CA LYS A 81 -12.35 -8.35 0.44
C LYS A 81 -13.27 -7.37 1.18
N ALA A 82 -12.74 -6.22 1.63
CA ALA A 82 -13.56 -5.19 2.27
C ALA A 82 -14.59 -4.59 1.30
N GLN A 83 -14.19 -4.33 0.06
CA GLN A 83 -15.09 -3.85 -0.99
C GLN A 83 -16.18 -4.86 -1.32
N LEU A 84 -15.82 -6.14 -1.47
CA LEU A 84 -16.77 -7.22 -1.69
C LEU A 84 -17.79 -7.31 -0.55
N ALA A 85 -17.33 -7.30 0.70
CA ALA A 85 -18.21 -7.34 1.87
C ALA A 85 -19.19 -6.15 1.91
N SER A 86 -18.72 -4.95 1.54
CA SER A 86 -19.55 -3.75 1.42
C SER A 86 -20.61 -3.90 0.32
N ALA A 87 -20.22 -4.38 -0.86
CA ALA A 87 -21.13 -4.62 -1.98
C ALA A 87 -22.20 -5.68 -1.65
N GLU A 88 -21.80 -6.77 -0.98
CA GLU A 88 -22.73 -7.80 -0.51
C GLU A 88 -23.73 -7.27 0.53
N GLN A 89 -23.26 -6.40 1.44
CA GLN A 89 -24.14 -5.74 2.41
C GLN A 89 -25.15 -4.85 1.69
N ALA A 90 -24.70 -4.00 0.76
CA ALA A 90 -25.59 -3.15 -0.03
C ALA A 90 -26.62 -3.96 -0.84
N LEU A 91 -26.22 -5.10 -1.40
CA LEU A 91 -27.11 -6.01 -2.10
C LEU A 91 -28.14 -6.64 -1.16
N ARG A 92 -27.74 -7.04 0.06
CA ARG A 92 -28.66 -7.54 1.08
C ARG A 92 -29.67 -6.47 1.49
N ASP A 93 -29.22 -5.23 1.68
CA ASP A 93 -30.09 -4.11 2.06
C ASP A 93 -31.09 -3.77 0.95
N ALA A 94 -30.64 -3.77 -0.32
CA ALA A 94 -31.51 -3.58 -1.48
C ALA A 94 -32.55 -4.70 -1.63
N LYS A 95 -32.15 -5.97 -1.44
CA LYS A 95 -33.05 -7.13 -1.50
C LYS A 95 -34.04 -7.18 -0.35
N ALA A 96 -33.65 -6.74 0.84
CA ALA A 96 -34.52 -6.71 2.02
C ALA A 96 -35.59 -5.59 1.95
N GLY A 97 -35.60 -4.79 0.87
CA GLY A 97 -36.63 -3.78 0.63
C GLY A 97 -36.65 -2.65 1.65
N LYS A 98 -35.59 -2.48 2.45
CA LYS A 98 -35.50 -1.43 3.47
C LYS A 98 -34.77 -0.22 2.87
N PRO A 99 -35.47 0.88 2.52
CA PRO A 99 -34.79 2.15 2.35
C PRO A 99 -34.31 2.57 3.73
N THR A 100 -33.05 2.30 4.08
CA THR A 100 -32.46 2.89 5.27
C THR A 100 -32.09 4.34 4.91
N THR A 101 -33.03 5.23 5.20
CA THR A 101 -32.73 6.62 5.52
C THR A 101 -31.72 6.61 6.67
N SER A 102 -30.43 6.62 6.35
CA SER A 102 -29.41 6.99 7.31
C SER A 102 -29.46 8.51 7.42
N ALA A 103 -30.27 9.00 8.36
CA ALA A 103 -30.21 10.38 8.78
C ALA A 103 -28.93 10.57 9.60
N SER A 104 -27.92 11.20 9.00
CA SER A 104 -27.03 12.08 9.74
C SER A 104 -26.65 13.28 8.87
N SER A 105 -26.97 14.45 9.42
CA SER A 105 -26.53 15.79 9.04
C SER A 105 -27.16 16.40 7.79
N THR A 106 -28.19 17.19 8.06
CA THR A 106 -28.53 18.41 7.33
C THR A 106 -27.30 19.29 7.14
N ARG A 107 -26.58 19.12 6.03
CA ARG A 107 -25.98 20.23 5.29
C ARG A 107 -25.90 19.87 3.80
N ALA A 108 -26.89 20.39 3.08
CA ALA A 108 -26.96 20.60 1.63
C ALA A 108 -26.42 19.49 0.70
N GLY A 109 -27.33 18.80 0.02
CA GLY A 109 -27.00 18.12 -1.24
C GLY A 109 -27.70 16.79 -1.54
N ALA A 110 -28.95 16.60 -1.12
CA ALA A 110 -29.77 15.48 -1.62
C ALA A 110 -30.23 15.76 -3.07
N ALA A 111 -29.42 15.29 -4.03
CA ALA A 111 -29.82 14.93 -5.39
C ALA A 111 -28.87 13.83 -5.89
N ALA A 112 -28.87 12.68 -5.20
CA ALA A 112 -28.16 11.47 -5.64
C ALA A 112 -28.97 10.81 -6.77
N GLY A 113 -28.77 11.35 -7.97
CA GLY A 113 -29.36 10.91 -9.22
C GLY A 113 -29.01 11.96 -10.25
N SER A 114 -27.85 11.81 -10.90
CA SER A 114 -27.34 12.72 -11.96
C SER A 114 -26.57 13.96 -11.47
N ALA A 115 -25.59 13.80 -10.56
CA ALA A 115 -24.49 14.76 -10.49
C ALA A 115 -23.38 14.25 -11.42
N GLU A 116 -23.20 14.94 -12.54
CA GLU A 116 -22.12 14.65 -13.48
C GLU A 116 -20.79 14.99 -12.81
N LEU A 117 -19.87 14.03 -12.68
CA LEU A 117 -18.55 14.31 -12.14
C LEU A 117 -17.82 15.21 -13.13
N ALA A 118 -17.27 16.32 -12.64
CA ALA A 118 -16.51 17.23 -13.46
C ALA A 118 -15.34 16.50 -14.12
N GLN A 119 -15.14 16.76 -15.41
CA GLN A 119 -13.96 16.26 -16.09
C GLN A 119 -12.72 16.94 -15.48
N PRO A 120 -11.63 16.18 -15.23
CA PRO A 120 -10.38 16.80 -14.82
C PRO A 120 -9.93 17.78 -15.91
N ALA A 121 -9.72 19.04 -15.52
CA ALA A 121 -9.28 20.08 -16.44
C ALA A 121 -7.88 19.77 -17.00
N ASP A 122 -7.02 19.16 -16.18
CA ASP A 122 -5.67 18.78 -16.56
C ASP A 122 -5.66 17.53 -17.47
N GLU A 123 -4.95 17.65 -18.59
CA GLU A 123 -4.73 16.56 -19.54
C GLU A 123 -3.91 15.41 -18.92
N THR A 124 -2.95 15.73 -18.06
CA THR A 124 -2.11 14.77 -17.36
C THR A 124 -2.97 13.88 -16.45
N VAL A 125 -3.85 14.49 -15.67
CA VAL A 125 -4.79 13.78 -14.79
C VAL A 125 -5.72 12.89 -15.61
N ARG A 126 -6.25 13.40 -16.74
CA ARG A 126 -7.07 12.58 -17.64
C ARG A 126 -6.31 11.37 -18.19
N ASN A 127 -5.05 11.52 -18.58
CA ASN A 127 -4.24 10.39 -19.05
C ASN A 127 -3.97 9.36 -17.95
N THR A 128 -3.72 9.81 -16.72
CA THR A 128 -3.58 8.91 -15.56
C THR A 128 -4.86 8.10 -15.32
N ILE A 129 -6.03 8.75 -15.38
CA ILE A 129 -7.32 8.06 -15.23
C ILE A 129 -7.54 7.05 -16.35
N ARG A 130 -7.19 7.37 -17.61
CA ARG A 130 -7.30 6.43 -18.73
C ARG A 130 -6.38 5.22 -18.58
N ALA A 131 -5.13 5.44 -18.17
CA ALA A 131 -4.16 4.36 -17.95
C ALA A 131 -4.63 3.43 -16.83
N TRP A 132 -5.14 4.00 -15.72
CA TRP A 132 -5.72 3.24 -14.64
C TRP A 132 -6.95 2.44 -15.09
N ALA A 133 -7.85 3.07 -15.86
CA ALA A 133 -9.05 2.44 -16.36
C ALA A 133 -8.72 1.21 -17.23
N ASN A 134 -7.77 1.34 -18.15
CA ASN A 134 -7.31 0.24 -18.99
C ASN A 134 -6.67 -0.90 -18.18
N LEU A 135 -5.88 -0.57 -17.17
CA LEU A 135 -5.27 -1.56 -16.26
C LEU A 135 -6.33 -2.33 -15.45
N HIS A 136 -7.42 -1.64 -15.07
CA HIS A 136 -8.51 -2.20 -14.28
C HIS A 136 -9.65 -2.78 -15.13
N GLY A 137 -9.46 -2.88 -16.46
CA GLY A 137 -10.43 -3.49 -17.38
C GLY A 137 -11.66 -2.64 -17.67
N HIS A 138 -11.62 -1.34 -17.37
CA HIS A 138 -12.68 -0.39 -17.74
C HIS A 138 -12.48 0.10 -19.18
N PRO A 139 -13.46 -0.08 -20.09
CA PRO A 139 -13.32 0.35 -21.47
C PRO A 139 -13.37 1.87 -21.59
N VAL A 140 -12.26 2.49 -22.03
CA VAL A 140 -12.15 3.94 -22.22
C VAL A 140 -11.52 4.21 -23.59
N ALA A 141 -12.02 5.24 -24.29
CA ALA A 141 -11.43 5.68 -25.54
C ALA A 141 -10.06 6.33 -25.31
N ASP A 142 -9.13 6.12 -26.24
CA ASP A 142 -7.77 6.70 -26.17
C ASP A 142 -7.77 8.23 -26.13
N ARG A 143 -8.82 8.87 -26.65
CA ARG A 143 -8.99 10.32 -26.67
C ARG A 143 -10.42 10.74 -26.35
N GLY A 144 -10.57 11.96 -25.85
CA GLY A 144 -11.87 12.59 -25.62
C GLY A 144 -12.35 12.51 -24.18
N VAL A 145 -13.67 12.60 -23.99
CA VAL A 145 -14.33 12.67 -22.69
C VAL A 145 -14.21 11.32 -21.97
N ILE A 146 -13.82 11.33 -20.69
CA ILE A 146 -13.74 10.10 -19.90
C ILE A 146 -15.16 9.69 -19.48
N PRO A 147 -15.58 8.43 -19.68
CA PRO A 147 -16.90 7.98 -19.26
C PRO A 147 -17.15 8.23 -17.77
N GLN A 148 -18.35 8.68 -17.41
CA GLN A 148 -18.73 8.97 -16.03
C GLN A 148 -18.58 7.78 -15.09
N ALA A 149 -18.77 6.55 -15.59
CA ALA A 149 -18.53 5.32 -14.85
C ALA A 149 -17.07 5.16 -14.42
N VAL A 150 -16.13 5.56 -15.29
CA VAL A 150 -14.69 5.47 -15.02
C VAL A 150 -14.24 6.58 -14.07
N LEU A 151 -14.75 7.81 -14.23
CA LEU A 151 -14.46 8.88 -13.27
C LEU A 151 -14.93 8.51 -11.87
N ARG A 152 -16.14 7.94 -11.74
CA ARG A 152 -16.65 7.48 -10.45
C ARG A 152 -15.76 6.40 -9.84
N ALA A 153 -15.42 5.37 -10.61
CA ALA A 153 -14.55 4.30 -10.15
C ALA A 153 -13.14 4.81 -9.74
N TRP A 154 -12.60 5.79 -10.46
CA TRP A 154 -11.32 6.41 -10.13
C TRP A 154 -11.38 7.18 -8.80
N TYR A 155 -12.41 8.01 -8.61
CA TYR A 155 -12.59 8.81 -7.41
C TYR A 155 -13.00 7.98 -6.17
N ASP A 156 -13.68 6.84 -6.37
CA ASP A 156 -13.96 5.89 -5.29
C ASP A 156 -12.68 5.27 -4.71
N VAL A 157 -11.66 5.08 -5.55
CA VAL A 157 -10.34 4.56 -5.15
C VAL A 157 -9.39 5.67 -4.70
N HIS A 158 -9.56 6.89 -5.22
CA HIS A 158 -8.72 8.06 -4.92
C HIS A 158 -9.55 9.22 -4.33
N PRO A 159 -10.14 9.05 -3.13
CA PRO A 159 -11.03 10.04 -2.53
C PRO A 159 -10.33 11.38 -2.24
N ASP A 160 -9.01 11.36 -2.00
CA ASP A 160 -8.22 12.57 -1.73
C ASP A 160 -8.11 13.50 -2.95
N THR A 161 -8.34 12.99 -4.16
CA THR A 161 -8.29 13.80 -5.39
C THR A 161 -9.54 14.64 -5.62
N LEU A 162 -10.66 14.30 -4.95
CA LEU A 162 -11.86 15.15 -4.92
C LEU A 162 -11.67 16.40 -4.04
N ALA A 163 -10.81 16.34 -3.02
CA ALA A 163 -10.59 17.44 -2.08
C ALA A 163 -9.78 18.61 -2.67
N GLN A 164 -9.10 18.41 -3.80
CA GLN A 164 -8.31 19.44 -4.50
C GLN A 164 -9.04 20.05 -5.70
N ALA A 165 -10.23 19.55 -6.04
CA ALA A 165 -11.03 20.02 -7.18
C ALA A 165 -12.26 20.86 -6.77
N GLY A 166 -12.40 21.16 -5.46
CA GLY A 166 -13.45 21.99 -4.88
C GLY A 166 -12.96 23.37 -4.48
#